data_AF-A0A165VLK3-F1
#
_entry.id   AF-A0A165VLK3-F1
#
_cell.length_a   1.000
_cell.length_b   1.000
_cell.length_c   1.000
_cell.angle_alpha   90.00
_cell.angle_beta   90.00
_cell.angle_gamma   90.00
#
_symmetry.space_group_name_H-M   'P 1'
#
loop_
_entity.id
_entity.type
_entity.pdbx_description
1 polymer ?
#
loop_
_entity_poly.entity_id
_entity_poly.type
_entity_poly.pdbx_seq_one_letter_code
_entity_poly.pdbx_strand_id
1 'polypeptide(L)'
;MYPTLFPYGIGGFEHPDRYPSLSFQAQASYYLDLDDRSFRYHHSYLFVALNIMQRRAAHLQTHFTIRKSYFDKVARKLVAVSADTLESVANHLEHEGKYSDLSTDQQDALDLLKYVNTIAARIPGSQASKILCRNEVRSYYGYFGLPHLYMTINPNPAHNPIFQVMFGDVTVDLTKQFPDLVPGPERARRLALDPVAASDFFEFCVQMLFEHLLGWDYMHCKSAAAGGILGHLEAFYDFVKISFIITYLM
;
A
#
# COMPACT_ATOMS: atom_id res chain seq x y z
N MET A 1 4.24 -24.75 -3.47
CA MET A 1 5.12 -24.72 -2.27
C MET A 1 6.53 -24.41 -2.76
N TYR A 2 7.31 -23.60 -2.04
CA TYR A 2 8.68 -23.24 -2.42
C TYR A 2 9.65 -24.29 -1.87
N PRO A 3 10.18 -25.24 -2.66
CA PRO A 3 11.06 -26.28 -2.12
C PRO A 3 12.36 -25.70 -1.55
N THR A 4 12.79 -24.56 -2.07
CA THR A 4 13.95 -23.78 -1.61
C THR A 4 13.73 -23.10 -0.25
N LEU A 5 12.48 -22.75 0.09
CA LEU A 5 12.14 -22.10 1.37
C LEU A 5 11.55 -23.07 2.40
N PHE A 6 11.01 -24.20 1.94
CA PHE A 6 10.43 -25.26 2.76
C PHE A 6 11.03 -26.63 2.37
N PRO A 7 12.34 -26.86 2.61
CA PRO A 7 13.04 -28.04 2.12
C PRO A 7 12.49 -29.36 2.67
N TYR A 8 11.91 -29.33 3.88
CA TYR A 8 11.30 -30.50 4.52
C TYR A 8 9.77 -30.55 4.37
N GLY A 9 9.17 -29.63 3.62
CA GLY A 9 7.71 -29.52 3.48
C GLY A 9 6.96 -29.10 4.76
N ILE A 10 7.69 -28.80 5.83
CA ILE A 10 7.14 -28.31 7.11
C ILE A 10 7.14 -26.78 7.14
N GLY A 11 6.31 -26.20 8.03
CA GLY A 11 6.26 -24.75 8.18
C GLY A 11 5.52 -24.04 7.03
N GLY A 12 4.77 -24.75 6.19
CA GLY A 12 3.91 -24.12 5.20
C GLY A 12 2.88 -23.16 5.79
N PHE A 13 2.25 -22.37 4.93
CA PHE A 13 1.13 -21.50 5.31
C PHE A 13 -0.06 -22.31 5.81
N GLU A 14 -0.78 -21.76 6.78
CA GLU A 14 -2.12 -22.24 7.20
C GLU A 14 -2.16 -23.73 7.57
N HIS A 15 -1.09 -24.21 8.22
CA HIS A 15 -1.02 -25.60 8.68
C HIS A 15 -2.17 -25.88 9.67
N PRO A 16 -3.05 -26.88 9.42
CA PRO A 16 -4.25 -27.12 10.22
C PRO A 16 -3.96 -27.37 11.70
N ASP A 17 -2.86 -28.08 11.99
CA ASP A 17 -2.48 -28.46 13.35
C ASP A 17 -1.69 -27.37 14.10
N ARG A 18 -1.52 -26.17 13.52
CA ARG A 18 -0.79 -25.08 14.17
C ARG A 18 -1.67 -24.43 15.24
N TYR A 19 -1.18 -24.39 16.47
CA TYR A 19 -1.81 -23.70 17.60
C TYR A 19 -0.84 -22.69 18.25
N PRO A 20 -1.20 -21.40 18.34
CA PRO A 20 -2.42 -20.77 17.82
C PRO A 20 -2.44 -20.73 16.27
N SER A 21 -3.64 -20.61 15.69
CA SER A 21 -3.77 -20.43 14.25
C SER A 21 -3.13 -19.10 13.83
N LEU A 22 -2.41 -19.13 12.70
CA LEU A 22 -1.80 -17.93 12.11
C LEU A 22 -2.52 -17.59 10.82
N SER A 23 -2.85 -16.30 10.64
CA SER A 23 -3.35 -15.82 9.37
C SER A 23 -2.23 -15.87 8.32
N PHE A 24 -2.61 -16.06 7.05
CA PHE A 24 -1.66 -16.03 5.94
C PHE A 24 -0.81 -14.75 5.94
N GLN A 25 -1.44 -13.59 6.19
CA GLN A 25 -0.73 -12.30 6.22
C GLN A 25 0.27 -12.22 7.36
N ALA A 26 -0.13 -12.60 8.59
CA ALA A 26 0.77 -12.55 9.74
C ALA A 26 1.98 -13.47 9.54
N GLN A 27 1.75 -14.68 9.01
CA GLN A 27 2.83 -15.62 8.69
C GLN A 27 3.72 -15.13 7.54
N ALA A 28 3.14 -14.46 6.53
CA ALA A 28 3.90 -13.92 5.40
C ALA A 28 4.81 -12.77 5.84
N SER A 29 4.29 -11.84 6.66
CA SER A 29 5.09 -10.76 7.25
C SER A 29 6.20 -11.34 8.12
N TYR A 30 5.89 -12.27 9.02
CA TYR A 30 6.88 -12.93 9.87
C TYR A 30 8.04 -13.55 9.09
N TYR A 31 7.77 -14.15 7.93
CA TYR A 31 8.83 -14.71 7.09
C TYR A 31 9.77 -13.68 6.48
N LEU A 32 9.33 -12.43 6.28
CA LEU A 32 10.21 -11.35 5.86
C LEU A 32 11.11 -10.85 7.00
N ASP A 33 10.67 -11.04 8.25
CA ASP A 33 11.33 -10.58 9.46
C ASP A 33 12.25 -11.64 10.10
N LEU A 34 12.38 -12.81 9.49
CA LEU A 34 13.34 -13.83 9.93
C LEU A 34 14.77 -13.32 9.81
N ASP A 35 15.62 -13.74 10.76
CA ASP A 35 17.07 -13.52 10.70
C ASP A 35 17.67 -14.09 9.41
N ASP A 36 17.18 -15.28 9.01
CA ASP A 36 17.43 -15.83 7.69
C ASP A 36 16.64 -15.06 6.60
N ARG A 37 17.38 -14.27 5.83
CA ARG A 37 16.87 -13.44 4.74
C ARG A 37 16.45 -14.20 3.49
N SER A 38 16.46 -15.54 3.53
CA SER A 38 16.08 -16.39 2.39
C SER A 38 14.72 -16.02 1.79
N PHE A 39 13.72 -15.67 2.61
CA PHE A 39 12.39 -15.29 2.13
C PHE A 39 12.35 -13.92 1.44
N ARG A 40 12.96 -12.89 2.05
CA ARG A 40 12.98 -11.53 1.47
C ARG A 40 13.84 -11.45 0.21
N TYR A 41 14.87 -12.31 0.08
CA TYR A 41 15.72 -12.41 -1.12
C TYR A 41 15.19 -13.38 -2.17
N HIS A 42 14.13 -14.13 -1.87
CA HIS A 42 13.59 -15.08 -2.82
C HIS A 42 12.90 -14.35 -4.00
N HIS A 43 13.37 -14.63 -5.21
CA HIS A 43 12.99 -13.95 -6.46
C HIS A 43 11.48 -13.77 -6.72
N SER A 44 10.63 -14.64 -6.17
CA SER A 44 9.17 -14.61 -6.41
C SER A 44 8.31 -14.62 -5.15
N TYR A 45 8.89 -14.75 -3.94
CA TYR A 45 8.11 -14.98 -2.72
C TYR A 45 7.18 -13.81 -2.43
N LEU A 46 7.72 -12.59 -2.39
CA LEU A 46 6.97 -11.35 -2.17
C LEU A 46 5.82 -11.19 -3.18
N PHE A 47 6.11 -11.41 -4.46
CA PHE A 47 5.13 -11.30 -5.54
C PHE A 47 3.98 -12.30 -5.35
N VAL A 48 4.28 -13.57 -5.11
CA VAL A 48 3.26 -14.61 -4.93
C VAL A 48 2.45 -14.39 -3.66
N ALA A 49 3.09 -14.03 -2.55
CA ALA A 49 2.40 -13.74 -1.30
C ALA A 49 1.41 -12.57 -1.47
N LEU A 50 1.85 -11.47 -2.09
CA LEU A 50 0.99 -10.33 -2.40
C LEU A 50 -0.19 -10.72 -3.33
N ASN A 51 0.07 -11.51 -4.36
CA ASN A 51 -0.98 -11.98 -5.28
C ASN A 51 -2.03 -12.83 -4.56
N ILE A 52 -1.60 -13.73 -3.67
CA ILE A 52 -2.52 -14.54 -2.85
C ILE A 52 -3.38 -13.62 -1.97
N MET A 53 -2.77 -12.64 -1.30
CA MET A 53 -3.49 -11.67 -0.47
C MET A 53 -4.51 -10.87 -1.28
N GLN A 54 -4.12 -10.31 -2.43
CA GLN A 54 -5.01 -9.53 -3.28
C GLN A 54 -6.16 -10.38 -3.85
N ARG A 55 -5.90 -11.61 -4.28
CA ARG A 55 -6.95 -12.53 -4.76
C ARG A 55 -7.94 -12.89 -3.65
N ARG A 56 -7.44 -13.18 -2.45
CA ARG A 56 -8.30 -13.46 -1.29
C ARG A 56 -9.16 -12.26 -0.91
N ALA A 57 -8.58 -11.06 -0.90
CA ALA A 57 -9.32 -9.83 -0.69
C ALA A 57 -10.41 -9.66 -1.77
N ALA A 58 -10.08 -9.87 -3.05
CA ALA A 58 -11.05 -9.78 -4.14
C ALA A 58 -12.21 -10.78 -3.98
N HIS A 59 -11.92 -12.04 -3.65
CA HIS A 59 -12.95 -13.06 -3.42
C HIS A 59 -13.84 -12.71 -2.23
N LEU A 60 -13.25 -12.29 -1.11
CA LEU A 60 -13.99 -11.92 0.10
C LEU A 60 -14.92 -10.72 -0.18
N GLN A 61 -14.41 -9.70 -0.86
CA GLN A 61 -15.18 -8.49 -1.16
C GLN A 61 -16.26 -8.74 -2.21
N THR A 62 -16.01 -9.63 -3.17
CA THR A 62 -17.03 -10.11 -4.10
C THR A 62 -18.16 -10.81 -3.36
N HIS A 63 -17.82 -11.67 -2.40
CA HIS A 63 -18.80 -12.37 -1.57
C HIS A 63 -19.69 -11.42 -0.76
N PHE A 64 -19.12 -10.35 -0.20
CA PHE A 64 -19.91 -9.33 0.52
C PHE A 64 -20.71 -8.39 -0.38
N THR A 65 -20.21 -8.09 -1.58
CA THR A 65 -20.83 -7.11 -2.48
C THR A 65 -21.95 -7.73 -3.31
N ILE A 66 -21.78 -8.98 -3.77
CA ILE A 66 -22.68 -9.63 -4.73
C ILE A 66 -23.50 -10.71 -4.02
N ARG A 67 -24.82 -10.54 -4.01
CA ARG A 67 -25.74 -11.60 -3.53
C ARG A 67 -25.57 -12.87 -4.36
N LYS A 68 -25.55 -14.03 -3.71
CA LYS A 68 -25.38 -15.34 -4.37
C LYS A 68 -26.35 -15.55 -5.55
N SER A 69 -27.62 -15.15 -5.40
CA SER A 69 -28.64 -15.26 -6.45
C SER A 69 -28.38 -14.38 -7.68
N TYR A 70 -27.58 -13.33 -7.54
CA TYR A 70 -27.28 -12.38 -8.60
C TYR A 70 -25.91 -12.65 -9.27
N PHE A 71 -25.08 -13.49 -8.66
CA PHE A 71 -23.71 -13.76 -9.12
C PHE A 71 -23.67 -14.29 -10.55
N ASP A 72 -24.44 -15.32 -10.89
CA ASP A 72 -24.44 -15.92 -12.24
C ASP A 72 -24.90 -14.95 -13.33
N LYS A 73 -25.75 -13.97 -12.98
CA LYS A 73 -26.18 -12.92 -13.90
C LYS A 73 -25.04 -11.93 -14.14
N VAL A 74 -24.38 -11.46 -13.08
CA VAL A 74 -23.24 -10.53 -13.19
C VAL A 74 -22.07 -11.18 -13.91
N ALA A 75 -21.75 -12.44 -13.60
CA ALA A 75 -20.68 -13.19 -14.24
C ALA A 75 -20.90 -13.33 -15.75
N ARG A 76 -22.12 -13.70 -16.18
CA ARG A 76 -22.46 -13.76 -17.60
C ARG A 76 -22.34 -12.41 -18.29
N LYS A 77 -22.82 -11.34 -17.63
CA LYS A 77 -22.67 -9.98 -18.16
C LYS A 77 -21.20 -9.59 -18.31
N LEU A 78 -20.35 -9.85 -17.31
CA LEU A 78 -18.91 -9.57 -17.39
C LEU A 78 -18.23 -10.28 -18.56
N VAL A 79 -18.57 -11.55 -18.83
CA VAL A 79 -18.02 -12.31 -19.95
C VAL A 79 -18.54 -11.82 -21.30
N ALA A 80 -19.76 -11.28 -21.33
CA ALA A 80 -20.40 -10.79 -22.55
C ALA A 80 -19.92 -9.39 -22.99
N VAL A 81 -19.29 -8.61 -22.11
CA VAL A 81 -18.76 -7.28 -22.48
C VAL A 81 -17.61 -7.44 -23.46
N SER A 82 -17.73 -6.80 -24.63
CA SER A 82 -16.67 -6.78 -25.64
C SER A 82 -15.68 -5.65 -25.42
N ALA A 83 -14.48 -5.80 -25.99
CA ALA A 83 -13.48 -4.73 -26.00
C ALA A 83 -14.00 -3.48 -26.72
N ASP A 84 -14.69 -3.65 -27.85
CA ASP A 84 -15.27 -2.54 -28.62
C ASP A 84 -16.29 -1.73 -27.81
N THR A 85 -17.13 -2.40 -27.00
CA THR A 85 -18.06 -1.70 -26.10
C THR A 85 -17.31 -0.88 -25.05
N LEU A 86 -16.24 -1.43 -24.47
CA LEU A 86 -15.44 -0.71 -23.47
C LEU A 86 -14.71 0.50 -24.08
N GLU A 87 -14.14 0.36 -25.28
CA GLU A 87 -13.50 1.46 -25.99
C GLU A 87 -14.52 2.54 -26.34
N SER A 88 -15.69 2.15 -26.83
CA SER A 88 -16.77 3.08 -27.13
C SER A 88 -17.25 3.85 -25.90
N VAL A 89 -17.42 3.18 -24.75
CA VAL A 89 -17.75 3.83 -23.47
C VAL A 89 -16.63 4.77 -23.02
N ALA A 90 -15.37 4.37 -23.15
CA ALA A 90 -14.23 5.20 -22.76
C ALA A 90 -14.17 6.50 -23.57
N ASN A 91 -14.29 6.39 -24.91
CA ASN A 91 -14.35 7.55 -25.80
C ASN A 91 -15.52 8.47 -25.47
N HIS A 92 -16.69 7.91 -25.16
CA HIS A 92 -17.87 8.68 -24.77
C HIS A 92 -17.65 9.48 -23.48
N LEU A 93 -17.05 8.85 -22.46
CA LEU A 93 -16.73 9.51 -21.19
C LEU A 93 -15.67 10.60 -21.36
N GLU A 94 -14.66 10.38 -22.23
CA GLU A 94 -13.61 11.37 -22.50
C GLU A 94 -14.14 12.65 -23.14
N HIS A 95 -15.19 12.54 -23.97
CA HIS A 95 -15.86 13.67 -24.61
C HIS A 95 -17.00 14.26 -23.75
N GLU A 96 -17.04 13.96 -22.45
CA GLU A 96 -18.06 14.44 -21.50
C GLU A 96 -19.51 14.07 -21.91
N GLY A 97 -19.67 12.97 -22.63
CA GLY A 97 -20.97 12.48 -23.08
C GLY A 97 -21.88 12.09 -21.91
N LYS A 98 -23.21 12.25 -22.08
CA LYS A 98 -24.18 11.96 -21.02
C LYS A 98 -24.52 10.47 -20.96
N TYR A 99 -24.91 9.98 -19.79
CA TYR A 99 -25.37 8.60 -19.62
C TYR A 99 -26.60 8.27 -20.49
N SER A 100 -27.47 9.26 -20.72
CA SER A 100 -28.67 9.12 -21.57
C SER A 100 -28.37 8.76 -23.02
N ASP A 101 -27.15 9.06 -23.48
CA ASP A 101 -26.76 8.94 -24.88
C ASP A 101 -26.17 7.55 -25.17
N LEU A 102 -26.00 6.73 -24.12
CA LEU A 102 -25.42 5.40 -24.19
C LEU A 102 -26.46 4.35 -24.60
N SER A 103 -26.03 3.41 -25.43
CA SER A 103 -26.78 2.19 -25.73
C SER A 103 -26.94 1.31 -24.47
N THR A 104 -27.89 0.38 -24.50
CA THR A 104 -28.11 -0.56 -23.39
C THR A 104 -26.84 -1.33 -23.02
N ASP A 105 -26.05 -1.76 -23.99
CA ASP A 105 -24.81 -2.52 -23.75
C ASP A 105 -23.73 -1.65 -23.09
N GLN A 106 -23.64 -0.37 -23.50
CA GLN A 106 -22.73 0.61 -22.89
C GLN A 106 -23.16 0.96 -21.47
N GLN A 107 -24.46 1.11 -21.22
CA GLN A 107 -25.03 1.32 -19.88
C GLN A 107 -24.76 0.12 -18.96
N ASP A 108 -24.95 -1.09 -19.48
CA ASP A 108 -24.65 -2.32 -18.77
C ASP A 108 -23.15 -2.42 -18.41
N ALA A 109 -22.26 -2.03 -19.32
CA ALA A 109 -20.82 -1.97 -19.06
C ALA A 109 -20.47 -0.98 -17.92
N LEU A 110 -21.10 0.21 -17.90
CA LEU A 110 -20.92 1.16 -16.80
C LEU A 110 -21.46 0.65 -15.47
N ASP A 111 -22.61 -0.03 -15.48
CA ASP A 111 -23.17 -0.62 -14.27
C ASP A 111 -22.29 -1.75 -13.72
N LEU A 112 -21.69 -2.57 -14.60
CA LEU A 112 -20.69 -3.55 -14.22
C LEU A 112 -19.46 -2.89 -13.60
N LEU A 113 -19.00 -1.77 -14.18
CA LEU A 113 -17.87 -1.02 -13.65
C LEU A 113 -18.10 -0.54 -12.22
N LYS A 114 -19.34 -0.22 -11.81
CA LYS A 114 -19.67 0.13 -10.41
C LYS A 114 -19.38 -1.04 -9.46
N TYR A 115 -19.75 -2.26 -9.83
CA TYR A 115 -19.45 -3.46 -9.01
C TYR A 115 -17.95 -3.72 -8.94
N VAL A 116 -17.26 -3.64 -10.09
CA VAL A 116 -15.80 -3.81 -10.17
C VAL A 116 -15.08 -2.77 -9.31
N ASN A 117 -15.45 -1.50 -9.40
CA ASN A 117 -14.87 -0.43 -8.59
C ASN A 117 -15.15 -0.60 -7.10
N THR A 118 -16.34 -1.07 -6.73
CA THR A 118 -16.69 -1.33 -5.32
C THR A 118 -15.78 -2.41 -4.72
N ILE A 119 -15.57 -3.50 -5.44
CA ILE A 119 -14.67 -4.59 -5.01
C ILE A 119 -13.23 -4.11 -5.03
N ALA A 120 -12.80 -3.46 -6.12
CA ALA A 120 -11.43 -2.99 -6.30
C ALA A 120 -11.05 -1.94 -5.26
N ALA A 121 -11.97 -1.10 -4.78
CA ALA A 121 -11.70 -0.09 -3.75
C ALA A 121 -11.12 -0.68 -2.46
N ARG A 122 -11.38 -1.96 -2.20
CA ARG A 122 -10.87 -2.72 -1.05
C ARG A 122 -9.62 -3.55 -1.35
N ILE A 123 -9.11 -3.50 -2.58
CA ILE A 123 -7.87 -4.16 -3.00
C ILE A 123 -6.73 -3.15 -2.94
N PRO A 124 -5.72 -3.36 -2.07
CA PRO A 124 -4.58 -2.45 -1.97
C PRO A 124 -3.88 -2.24 -3.31
N GLY A 125 -3.60 -0.98 -3.63
CA GLY A 125 -2.89 -0.57 -4.85
C GLY A 125 -3.76 -0.42 -6.10
N SER A 126 -5.04 -0.82 -6.06
CA SER A 126 -5.96 -0.63 -7.18
C SER A 126 -6.26 0.85 -7.46
N GLN A 127 -6.74 1.17 -8.65
CA GLN A 127 -7.15 2.55 -8.96
C GLN A 127 -8.34 3.01 -8.12
N ALA A 128 -9.31 2.13 -7.88
CA ALA A 128 -10.45 2.44 -7.03
C ALA A 128 -10.02 2.70 -5.56
N SER A 129 -9.01 1.97 -5.05
CA SER A 129 -8.45 2.20 -3.71
C SER A 129 -7.78 3.58 -3.60
N LYS A 130 -7.06 4.01 -4.65
CA LYS A 130 -6.49 5.36 -4.73
C LYS A 130 -7.57 6.45 -4.77
N ILE A 131 -8.68 6.21 -5.48
CA ILE A 131 -9.82 7.15 -5.51
C ILE A 131 -10.49 7.22 -4.14
N LEU A 132 -10.68 6.08 -3.46
CA LEU A 132 -11.21 6.03 -2.10
C LEU A 132 -10.34 6.87 -1.14
N CYS A 133 -9.03 6.65 -1.15
CA CYS A 133 -8.07 7.45 -0.38
C CYS A 133 -8.18 8.96 -0.65
N ARG A 134 -8.37 9.38 -1.91
CA ARG A 134 -8.58 10.81 -2.24
C ARG A 134 -9.88 11.35 -1.66
N ASN A 135 -10.92 10.54 -1.61
CA ASN A 135 -12.19 10.92 -1.00
C ASN A 135 -12.07 11.02 0.54
N GLU A 136 -11.25 10.18 1.17
CA GLU A 136 -10.92 10.30 2.59
C GLU A 136 -10.13 11.58 2.87
N VAL A 137 -9.13 11.93 2.05
CA VAL A 137 -8.44 13.23 2.16
C VAL A 137 -9.42 14.40 2.02
N ARG A 138 -10.40 14.31 1.10
CA ARG A 138 -11.44 15.35 0.96
C ARG A 138 -12.36 15.42 2.18
N SER A 139 -12.67 14.30 2.84
CA SER A 139 -13.48 14.33 4.06
C SER A 139 -12.72 14.97 5.22
N TYR A 140 -11.39 14.78 5.29
CA TYR A 140 -10.54 15.52 6.24
C TYR A 140 -10.65 17.02 6.04
N TYR A 141 -10.70 17.51 4.78
CA TYR A 141 -10.87 18.94 4.52
C TYR A 141 -12.20 19.49 5.03
N GLY A 142 -13.26 18.68 4.94
CA GLY A 142 -14.58 19.06 5.45
C GLY A 142 -14.63 19.10 6.98
N TYR A 143 -13.86 18.24 7.67
CA TYR A 143 -13.88 18.12 9.13
C TYR A 143 -12.88 19.06 9.82
N PHE A 144 -11.63 19.07 9.36
CA PHE A 144 -10.53 19.82 9.97
C PHE A 144 -10.24 21.17 9.26
N GLY A 145 -10.86 21.43 8.11
CA GLY A 145 -10.53 22.58 7.26
C GLY A 145 -9.41 22.27 6.27
N LEU A 146 -9.01 23.30 5.49
CA LEU A 146 -7.96 23.14 4.50
C LEU A 146 -6.60 22.91 5.16
N PRO A 147 -5.77 21.98 4.64
CA PRO A 147 -4.43 21.79 5.16
C PRO A 147 -3.58 23.03 4.88
N HIS A 148 -2.87 23.51 5.89
CA HIS A 148 -1.91 24.60 5.74
C HIS A 148 -0.66 24.16 4.98
N LEU A 149 -0.32 22.86 5.04
CA LEU A 149 0.84 22.29 4.37
C LEU A 149 0.48 21.01 3.61
N TYR A 150 0.82 21.01 2.33
CA TYR A 150 0.90 19.82 1.50
C TYR A 150 2.37 19.44 1.33
N MET A 151 2.78 18.28 1.81
CA MET A 151 4.17 17.83 1.64
C MET A 151 4.25 16.37 1.18
N THR A 152 5.23 16.11 0.32
CA THR A 152 5.55 14.75 -0.12
C THR A 152 6.84 14.34 0.55
N ILE A 153 6.77 13.41 1.49
CA ILE A 153 7.94 12.83 2.15
C ILE A 153 8.46 11.70 1.27
N ASN A 154 9.65 11.88 0.69
CA ASN A 154 10.25 10.91 -0.22
C ASN A 154 11.73 10.66 0.16
N PRO A 155 11.99 9.95 1.28
CA PRO A 155 13.34 9.63 1.70
C PRO A 155 13.99 8.73 0.64
N ASN A 156 15.24 9.05 0.29
CA ASN A 156 15.98 8.30 -0.73
C ASN A 156 16.89 7.25 -0.07
N PRO A 157 16.52 5.94 -0.10
CA PRO A 157 17.33 4.90 0.54
C PRO A 157 18.71 4.73 -0.10
N ALA A 158 18.84 4.88 -1.42
CA ALA A 158 20.08 4.58 -2.13
C ALA A 158 21.27 5.48 -1.74
N HIS A 159 21.00 6.65 -1.18
CA HIS A 159 22.04 7.60 -0.75
C HIS A 159 22.01 7.86 0.76
N ASN A 160 21.25 7.08 1.52
CA ASN A 160 21.12 7.26 2.96
C ASN A 160 21.93 6.20 3.71
N PRO A 161 22.84 6.59 4.63
CA PRO A 161 23.64 5.63 5.40
C PRO A 161 22.80 4.73 6.31
N ILE A 162 21.67 5.22 6.84
CA ILE A 162 20.76 4.45 7.68
C ILE A 162 20.21 3.25 6.90
N PHE A 163 19.78 3.46 5.65
CA PHE A 163 19.34 2.36 4.80
C PHE A 163 20.45 1.32 4.58
N GLN A 164 21.70 1.74 4.40
CA GLN A 164 22.82 0.78 4.21
C GLN A 164 23.03 -0.07 5.46
N VAL A 165 22.90 0.50 6.66
CA VAL A 165 22.94 -0.24 7.92
C VAL A 165 21.74 -1.19 8.06
N MET A 166 20.52 -0.74 7.73
CA MET A 166 19.32 -1.59 7.75
C MET A 166 19.42 -2.73 6.74
N PHE A 167 20.02 -2.48 5.58
CA PHE A 167 20.38 -3.51 4.61
C PHE A 167 21.43 -4.49 5.16
N GLY A 168 22.12 -4.18 6.27
CA GLY A 168 23.09 -5.06 6.93
C GLY A 168 24.55 -4.75 6.60
N ASP A 169 24.87 -3.57 6.08
CA ASP A 169 26.26 -3.14 5.92
C ASP A 169 26.89 -2.73 7.26
N VAL A 170 27.67 -3.64 7.85
CA VAL A 170 28.37 -3.42 9.11
C VAL A 170 29.56 -2.46 9.02
N THR A 171 29.95 -2.03 7.82
CA THR A 171 31.08 -1.11 7.61
C THR A 171 30.68 0.35 7.71
N VAL A 172 29.37 0.66 7.66
CA VAL A 172 28.84 2.01 7.76
C VAL A 172 28.79 2.44 9.22
N ASP A 173 29.61 3.43 9.56
CA ASP A 173 29.67 4.03 10.89
C ASP A 173 28.78 5.28 10.96
N LEU A 174 27.61 5.14 11.60
CA LEU A 174 26.64 6.23 11.79
C LEU A 174 27.08 7.28 12.82
N THR A 175 28.17 7.06 13.55
CA THR A 175 28.70 8.08 14.49
C THR A 175 29.49 9.17 13.77
N LYS A 176 29.92 8.92 12.52
CA LYS A 176 30.59 9.90 11.68
C LYS A 176 29.58 10.90 11.11
N GLN A 177 30.00 12.16 10.99
CA GLN A 177 29.20 13.20 10.32
C GLN A 177 28.94 12.87 8.84
N PHE A 178 29.92 12.26 8.17
CA PHE A 178 29.82 11.81 6.78
C PHE A 178 30.29 10.35 6.69
N PRO A 179 29.38 9.37 6.89
CA PRO A 179 29.74 7.96 6.80
C PRO A 179 30.22 7.59 5.40
N ASP A 180 31.27 6.77 5.35
CA ASP A 180 31.78 6.21 4.09
C ASP A 180 30.79 5.18 3.55
N LEU A 181 30.37 5.35 2.30
CA LEU A 181 29.42 4.44 1.65
C LEU A 181 30.06 3.74 0.46
N VAL A 182 29.56 2.54 0.16
CA VAL A 182 29.91 1.84 -1.08
C VAL A 182 29.56 2.67 -2.32
N PRO A 183 30.21 2.42 -3.47
CA PRO A 183 29.94 3.15 -4.72
C PRO A 183 28.47 3.13 -5.13
N GLY A 184 28.03 4.17 -5.84
CA GLY A 184 26.63 4.36 -6.25
C GLY A 184 25.95 3.14 -6.89
N PRO A 185 26.59 2.43 -7.83
CA PRO A 185 26.01 1.23 -8.43
C PRO A 185 25.72 0.12 -7.42
N GLU A 186 26.60 -0.09 -6.44
CA GLU A 186 26.40 -1.09 -5.39
C GLU A 186 25.25 -0.69 -4.47
N ARG A 187 25.11 0.60 -4.14
CA ARG A 187 23.97 1.08 -3.34
C ARG A 187 22.63 0.83 -4.03
N ALA A 188 22.56 1.06 -5.34
CA ALA A 188 21.36 0.77 -6.14
C ALA A 188 21.05 -0.73 -6.21
N ARG A 189 22.09 -1.56 -6.33
CA ARG A 189 21.95 -3.03 -6.28
C ARG A 189 21.41 -3.51 -4.94
N ARG A 190 21.91 -2.98 -3.83
CA ARG A 190 21.43 -3.32 -2.47
C ARG A 190 19.96 -2.95 -2.27
N LEU A 191 19.56 -1.76 -2.71
CA LEU A 191 18.15 -1.35 -2.74
C LEU A 191 17.28 -2.33 -3.53
N ALA A 192 17.73 -2.76 -4.70
CA ALA A 192 16.97 -3.72 -5.51
C ALA A 192 16.93 -5.12 -4.89
N LEU A 193 17.96 -5.51 -4.15
CA LEU A 193 18.08 -6.84 -3.55
C LEU A 193 17.20 -7.01 -2.30
N ASP A 194 17.04 -5.96 -1.50
CA ASP A 194 16.22 -5.98 -0.28
C ASP A 194 15.13 -4.89 -0.28
N PRO A 195 14.03 -5.08 -1.04
CA PRO A 195 12.92 -4.14 -1.05
C PRO A 195 12.19 -4.08 0.30
N VAL A 196 12.34 -5.09 1.16
CA VAL A 196 11.76 -5.08 2.51
C VAL A 196 12.52 -4.10 3.38
N ALA A 197 13.86 -4.15 3.39
CA ALA A 197 14.68 -3.19 4.15
C ALA A 197 14.46 -1.75 3.66
N ALA A 198 14.17 -1.58 2.37
CA ALA A 198 13.81 -0.27 1.81
C ALA A 198 12.45 0.23 2.32
N SER A 199 11.50 -0.68 2.53
CA SER A 199 10.19 -0.38 3.09
C SER A 199 10.30 -0.03 4.58
N ASP A 200 11.06 -0.82 5.34
CA ASP A 200 11.36 -0.58 6.75
C ASP A 200 12.05 0.77 6.93
N PHE A 201 13.01 1.11 6.06
CA PHE A 201 13.67 2.40 6.05
C PHE A 201 12.71 3.56 5.78
N PHE A 202 11.79 3.41 4.81
CA PHE A 202 10.81 4.43 4.50
C PHE A 202 9.90 4.68 5.71
N GLU A 203 9.37 3.62 6.32
CA GLU A 203 8.53 3.70 7.52
C GLU A 203 9.27 4.36 8.67
N PHE A 204 10.50 3.93 8.94
CA PHE A 204 11.37 4.54 9.95
C PHE A 204 11.55 6.04 9.71
N CYS A 205 11.88 6.46 8.48
CA CYS A 205 12.06 7.88 8.17
C CYS A 205 10.78 8.70 8.36
N VAL A 206 9.61 8.17 7.97
CA VAL A 206 8.33 8.85 8.16
C VAL A 206 8.02 8.97 9.65
N GLN A 207 8.14 7.88 10.42
CA GLN A 207 7.88 7.90 11.86
C GLN A 207 8.80 8.88 12.60
N MET A 208 10.11 8.85 12.32
CA MET A 208 11.06 9.77 12.94
C MET A 208 10.81 11.23 12.57
N LEU A 209 10.38 11.50 11.34
CA LEU A 209 9.98 12.84 10.92
C LEU A 209 8.76 13.31 11.71
N PHE A 210 7.71 12.50 11.80
CA PHE A 210 6.50 12.88 12.53
C PHE A 210 6.75 13.03 14.03
N GLU A 211 7.49 12.09 14.63
CA GLU A 211 7.77 12.10 16.07
C GLU A 211 8.68 13.27 16.47
N HIS A 212 9.84 13.40 15.82
CA HIS A 212 10.87 14.33 16.28
C HIS A 212 10.81 15.71 15.63
N LEU A 213 10.39 15.79 14.35
CA LEU A 213 10.32 17.08 13.66
C LEU A 213 8.95 17.72 13.86
N LEU A 214 7.87 16.94 13.74
CA LEU A 214 6.51 17.45 13.83
C LEU A 214 5.86 17.27 15.21
N GLY A 215 6.54 16.60 16.14
CA GLY A 215 6.08 16.44 17.51
C GLY A 215 4.78 15.63 17.59
N TRP A 216 4.65 14.54 16.85
CA TRP A 216 3.52 13.62 16.92
C TRP A 216 3.79 12.46 17.90
N ASP A 217 2.89 12.27 18.85
CA ASP A 217 2.90 11.12 19.75
C ASP A 217 2.04 9.99 19.16
N TYR A 218 2.70 8.97 18.62
CA TYR A 218 2.03 7.79 18.05
C TYR A 218 1.32 6.93 19.10
N MET A 219 1.73 6.96 20.37
CA MET A 219 1.09 6.17 21.44
C MET A 219 -0.25 6.77 21.84
N HIS A 220 -0.32 8.09 21.90
CA HIS A 220 -1.53 8.83 22.30
C HIS A 220 -2.32 9.42 21.12
N CYS A 221 -1.83 9.26 19.89
CA CYS A 221 -2.41 9.80 18.66
C CYS A 221 -2.73 11.30 18.76
N LYS A 222 -1.76 12.11 19.22
CA LYS A 222 -1.91 13.56 19.37
C LYS A 222 -0.57 14.28 19.23
N SER A 223 -0.61 15.59 19.03
CA SER A 223 0.61 16.40 19.10
C SER A 223 1.17 16.43 20.54
N ALA A 224 2.49 16.41 20.65
CA ALA A 224 3.23 16.63 21.87
C ALA A 224 2.89 18.00 22.48
N ALA A 225 3.03 18.12 23.80
CA ALA A 225 2.68 19.35 24.52
C ALA A 225 3.48 20.58 24.08
N ALA A 226 4.69 20.40 23.54
CA ALA A 226 5.51 21.47 23.00
C ALA A 226 5.24 21.78 21.51
N GLY A 227 4.47 20.92 20.82
CA GLY A 227 4.34 20.96 19.36
C GLY A 227 5.62 20.53 18.64
N GLY A 228 5.58 20.58 17.30
CA GLY A 228 6.75 20.41 16.43
C GLY A 228 7.20 21.72 15.79
N ILE A 229 8.07 21.64 14.79
CA ILE A 229 8.57 22.84 14.08
C ILE A 229 7.47 23.62 13.35
N LEU A 230 6.32 22.99 13.09
CA LEU A 230 5.14 23.59 12.45
C LEU A 230 4.02 23.92 13.46
N GLY A 231 4.32 23.87 14.77
CA GLY A 231 3.32 23.99 15.83
C GLY A 231 2.63 22.67 16.13
N HIS A 232 1.40 22.74 16.63
CA HIS A 232 0.62 21.56 16.97
C HIS A 232 -0.07 20.96 15.75
N LEU A 233 0.12 19.65 15.58
CA LEU A 233 -0.61 18.84 14.61
C LEU A 233 -1.98 18.47 15.18
N GLU A 234 -3.05 18.84 14.47
CA GLU A 234 -4.40 18.39 14.82
C GLU A 234 -4.69 17.01 14.21
N ALA A 235 -4.31 16.85 12.95
CA ALA A 235 -4.44 15.60 12.22
C ALA A 235 -3.45 15.53 11.06
N PHE A 236 -3.11 14.31 10.69
CA PHE A 236 -2.49 14.02 9.41
C PHE A 236 -3.16 12.79 8.78
N TYR A 237 -3.06 12.71 7.47
CA TYR A 237 -3.48 11.54 6.71
C TYR A 237 -2.25 10.98 6.00
N ASP A 238 -1.93 9.71 6.24
CA ASP A 238 -0.78 9.03 5.63
C ASP A 238 -1.22 7.93 4.66
N PHE A 239 -0.71 8.00 3.43
CA PHE A 239 -0.90 6.97 2.42
C PHE A 239 0.37 6.80 1.61
N VAL A 240 1.25 5.86 2.01
CA VAL A 240 2.43 5.22 1.36
C VAL A 240 3.44 6.13 0.61
N LYS A 241 3.07 7.34 0.20
CA LYS A 241 3.82 8.30 -0.64
C LYS A 241 3.39 9.75 -0.42
N ILE A 242 2.23 10.03 0.18
CA ILE A 242 1.74 11.40 0.38
C ILE A 242 1.17 11.52 1.79
N SER A 243 1.65 12.51 2.54
CA SER A 243 1.15 12.84 3.87
C SER A 243 0.69 14.29 3.88
N PHE A 244 -0.52 14.53 4.39
CA PHE A 244 -1.08 15.89 4.51
C PHE A 244 -1.06 16.29 5.97
N ILE A 245 -0.67 17.53 6.23
CA ILE A 245 -0.56 18.04 7.59
C ILE A 245 -1.59 19.15 7.80
N ILE A 246 -2.37 19.00 8.86
CA ILE A 246 -3.28 20.03 9.34
C ILE A 246 -2.75 20.54 10.68
N THR A 247 -2.20 21.74 10.66
CA THR A 247 -1.75 22.47 11.85
C THR A 247 -2.72 23.57 12.21
N TYR A 248 -2.78 23.94 13.49
CA TYR A 248 -3.27 25.26 13.89
C TYR A 248 -2.07 26.20 14.03
N LEU A 249 -2.09 27.32 13.31
CA LEU A 249 -1.33 28.50 13.71
C LEU A 249 -2.15 29.18 14.83
N MET A 250 -1.80 28.92 16.08
CA MET A 250 -2.13 29.82 17.19
C MET A 250 -0.91 30.65 17.54
#